data_AF-Q5E565-F1
#
_entry.id   AF-Q5E565-F1
#
_cell.length_a   1.000
_cell.length_b   1.000
_cell.length_c   1.000
_cell.angle_alpha   90.00
_cell.angle_beta   90.00
_cell.angle_gamma   90.00
#
_symmetry.space_group_name_H-M   'P 1'
#
loop_
_entity.id
_entity.type
_entity.pdbx_description
1 polymer ?
#
loop_
_entity_poly.entity_id
_entity_poly.type
_entity_poly.pdbx_seq_one_letter_code
_entity_poly.pdbx_strand_id
1 'polypeptide(L)'
;MTLLLTGFLHIPLWCGKNLTKIQWKKVDYLWPLVAAIGLMGTVSEVRSRVATDWAETEHTRAVTSLESINSYTVNQLKSYLCSGATGVEDDLVSKQSCSWFLDSAKYLESVRFNDLPNIGFESLPPITFSQSIIESDVIWLRGMFDNYKTQKQVYETTLQETKKHPLEEIFWYLSPYLICIAISVRVTKVSAELKLEKQQCNL
;
A
#
# COMPACT_ATOMS: atom_id res chain seq x y z
N MET A 1 21.59 -1.40 -21.16
CA MET A 1 20.79 -2.02 -22.26
C MET A 1 19.88 -1.01 -22.96
N THR A 2 19.18 -0.14 -22.22
CA THR A 2 18.31 0.93 -22.76
C THR A 2 19.03 1.96 -23.64
N LEU A 3 20.24 2.40 -23.26
CA LEU A 3 21.07 3.33 -24.05
C LEU A 3 21.55 2.75 -25.40
N LEU A 4 21.74 1.43 -25.47
CA LEU A 4 22.07 0.74 -26.72
C LEU A 4 20.84 0.64 -27.63
N LEU A 5 19.66 0.47 -27.04
CA LEU A 5 18.39 0.43 -27.76
C LEU A 5 18.03 1.79 -28.37
N THR A 6 18.25 2.89 -27.64
CA THR A 6 18.08 4.25 -28.18
C THR A 6 19.04 4.54 -29.32
N GLY A 7 20.32 4.19 -29.17
CA GLY A 7 21.31 4.32 -30.24
C GLY A 7 20.94 3.50 -31.48
N PHE A 8 20.51 2.25 -31.29
CA PHE A 8 20.10 1.37 -32.38
C PHE A 8 18.83 1.85 -33.10
N LEU A 9 17.85 2.43 -32.39
CA LEU A 9 16.65 3.00 -33.01
C LEU A 9 16.92 4.33 -33.73
N HIS A 10 17.91 5.09 -33.28
CA HIS A 10 18.31 6.35 -33.90
C HIS A 10 18.96 6.14 -35.29
N ILE A 11 19.81 5.12 -35.45
CA ILE A 11 20.59 4.90 -36.68
C ILE A 11 19.71 4.69 -37.93
N PRO A 12 18.67 3.81 -37.93
CA PRO A 12 17.78 3.61 -39.07
C PRO A 12 16.89 4.84 -39.36
N LEU A 13 16.43 5.54 -38.32
CA LEU A 13 15.61 6.74 -38.48
C LEU A 13 16.41 7.92 -39.06
N TRP A 14 17.71 7.99 -38.78
CA TRP A 14 18.61 9.01 -39.31
C TRP A 14 19.11 8.70 -40.72
N CYS A 15 19.46 7.45 -41.00
CA CYS A 15 20.03 7.04 -42.28
C CYS A 15 18.98 6.65 -43.34
N GLY A 16 17.74 6.34 -42.95
CA GLY A 16 16.78 5.65 -43.83
C GLY A 16 15.70 6.49 -44.51
N LYS A 17 15.36 7.70 -44.05
CA LYS A 17 14.26 8.49 -44.64
C LYS A 17 14.48 10.01 -44.63
N ASN A 18 14.56 10.62 -45.80
CA ASN A 18 14.40 12.07 -45.99
C ASN A 18 12.91 12.42 -45.88
N LEU A 19 12.42 12.56 -44.64
CA LEU A 19 11.04 13.01 -44.38
C LEU A 19 10.89 14.50 -44.71
N THR A 20 9.72 14.87 -45.24
CA THR A 20 9.38 16.29 -45.51
C THR A 20 9.06 17.04 -44.21
N LYS A 21 9.14 18.39 -44.21
CA LYS A 21 8.78 19.22 -43.03
C LYS A 21 7.42 18.86 -42.42
N ILE A 22 6.43 18.55 -43.26
CA ILE A 22 5.08 18.17 -42.81
C ILE A 22 5.09 16.82 -42.07
N GLN A 23 5.88 15.87 -42.54
CA GLN A 23 6.00 14.55 -41.89
C GLN A 23 6.71 14.64 -40.54
N TRP A 24 7.77 15.45 -40.42
CA TRP A 24 8.41 15.74 -39.13
C TRP A 24 7.47 16.41 -38.14
N LYS A 25 6.57 17.28 -38.62
CA LYS A 25 5.54 17.89 -37.78
C LYS A 25 4.54 16.86 -37.24
N LYS A 26 4.19 15.82 -38.01
CA LYS A 26 3.35 14.70 -37.51
C LYS A 26 4.05 13.88 -36.43
N VAL A 27 5.35 13.62 -36.61
CA VAL A 27 6.18 12.93 -35.60
C VAL A 27 6.21 13.72 -34.29
N ASP A 28 6.16 15.05 -34.36
CA ASP A 28 6.13 15.93 -33.17
C ASP A 28 4.87 15.77 -32.30
N TYR A 29 3.74 15.37 -32.90
CA TYR A 29 2.53 15.02 -32.16
C TYR A 29 2.54 13.58 -31.63
N LEU A 30 3.30 12.68 -32.27
CA LEU A 30 3.34 11.27 -31.91
C LEU A 30 4.25 10.99 -30.71
N TRP A 31 5.45 11.57 -30.68
CA TRP A 31 6.43 11.26 -29.61
C TRP A 31 5.95 11.64 -28.20
N PRO A 32 5.22 12.76 -27.95
CA PRO A 32 4.72 13.08 -26.62
C PRO A 32 3.67 12.07 -26.15
N LEU A 33 2.85 11.54 -27.07
CA LEU A 33 1.85 10.53 -26.77
C LEU A 33 2.52 9.20 -26.36
N VAL A 34 3.54 8.79 -27.11
CA VAL A 34 4.35 7.61 -26.77
C VAL A 34 5.07 7.79 -25.43
N ALA A 35 5.63 8.97 -25.18
CA ALA A 35 6.26 9.31 -23.89
C ALA A 35 5.25 9.28 -22.75
N ALA A 36 4.03 9.82 -22.94
CA ALA A 36 2.99 9.84 -21.93
C ALA A 36 2.55 8.42 -21.52
N ILE A 37 2.34 7.52 -22.50
CA ILE A 37 2.05 6.10 -22.22
C ILE A 37 3.22 5.44 -21.49
N GLY A 38 4.46 5.72 -21.91
CA GLY A 38 5.65 5.25 -21.23
C GLY A 38 5.70 5.69 -19.76
N LEU A 39 5.41 6.95 -19.48
CA LEU A 39 5.36 7.49 -18.12
C LEU A 39 4.24 6.87 -17.28
N MET A 40 3.05 6.63 -17.84
CA MET A 40 1.95 5.96 -17.12
C MET A 40 2.36 4.58 -16.60
N GLY A 41 3.09 3.78 -17.40
CA GLY A 41 3.60 2.49 -16.96
C GLY A 41 4.61 2.59 -15.81
N THR A 42 5.44 3.65 -15.78
CA THR A 42 6.35 3.89 -14.64
C THR A 42 5.60 4.31 -13.37
N VAL A 43 4.53 5.11 -13.50
CA VAL A 43 3.71 5.53 -12.36
C VAL A 43 3.00 4.34 -11.72
N SER A 44 2.48 3.40 -12.52
CA SER A 44 1.88 2.15 -12.02
C SER A 44 2.90 1.30 -11.23
N GLU A 45 4.15 1.21 -11.70
CA GLU A 45 5.21 0.51 -10.95
C GLU A 45 5.47 1.14 -9.60
N VAL A 46 5.63 2.47 -9.58
CA VAL A 46 5.91 3.20 -8.34
C VAL A 46 4.75 3.03 -7.37
N ARG A 47 3.49 3.16 -7.83
CA ARG A 47 2.30 2.93 -6.99
C ARG A 47 2.28 1.53 -6.40
N SER A 48 2.43 0.50 -7.24
CA SER A 48 2.38 -0.91 -6.79
C SER A 48 3.52 -1.24 -5.81
N ARG A 49 4.73 -0.73 -6.07
CA ARG A 49 5.87 -0.91 -5.17
C ARG A 49 5.67 -0.19 -3.83
N VAL A 50 5.24 1.07 -3.87
CA VAL A 50 4.94 1.84 -2.66
C VAL A 50 3.83 1.14 -1.87
N ALA A 51 2.74 0.72 -2.51
CA ALA A 51 1.67 -0.02 -1.86
C ALA A 51 2.17 -1.33 -1.20
N THR A 52 3.12 -2.03 -1.83
CA THR A 52 3.73 -3.24 -1.25
C THR A 52 4.50 -2.93 0.03
N ASP A 53 5.34 -1.89 0.00
CA ASP A 53 6.12 -1.46 1.18
C ASP A 53 5.21 -0.98 2.33
N TRP A 54 4.12 -0.27 1.99
CA TRP A 54 3.12 0.15 2.98
C TRP A 54 2.30 -1.01 3.53
N ALA A 55 1.92 -1.99 2.70
CA ALA A 55 1.11 -3.13 3.12
C ALA A 55 1.80 -3.94 4.23
N GLU A 56 3.11 -4.13 4.18
CA GLU A 56 3.85 -4.83 5.24
C GLU A 56 3.88 -4.03 6.55
N THR A 57 4.05 -2.71 6.44
CA THR A 57 3.97 -1.80 7.61
C THR A 57 2.58 -1.80 8.23
N GLU A 58 1.53 -1.79 7.41
CA GLU A 58 0.13 -1.78 7.86
C GLU A 58 -0.29 -3.14 8.44
N HIS A 59 0.19 -4.24 7.88
CA HIS A 59 0.05 -5.58 8.46
C HIS A 59 0.62 -5.60 9.87
N THR A 60 1.88 -5.18 10.02
CA THR A 60 2.55 -5.12 11.32
C THR A 60 1.77 -4.26 12.32
N ARG A 61 1.27 -3.08 11.91
CA ARG A 61 0.44 -2.23 12.77
C ARG A 61 -0.81 -2.94 13.26
N ALA A 62 -1.54 -3.60 12.36
CA ALA A 62 -2.76 -4.31 12.70
C ALA A 62 -2.49 -5.51 13.64
N VAL A 63 -1.38 -6.23 13.45
CA VAL A 63 -0.92 -7.29 14.37
C VAL A 63 -0.60 -6.71 15.75
N THR A 64 0.20 -5.65 15.82
CA THR A 64 0.57 -4.99 17.08
C THR A 64 -0.65 -4.43 17.80
N SER A 65 -1.71 -4.02 17.08
CA SER A 65 -2.98 -3.63 17.68
C SER A 65 -3.63 -4.80 18.44
N LEU A 66 -3.68 -6.00 17.85
CA LEU A 66 -4.17 -7.21 18.52
C LEU A 66 -3.28 -7.63 19.70
N GLU A 67 -1.95 -7.56 19.54
CA GLU A 67 -1.00 -7.80 20.62
C GLU A 67 -1.21 -6.83 21.78
N SER A 68 -1.49 -5.56 21.48
CA SER A 68 -1.79 -4.53 22.47
C SER A 68 -3.10 -4.81 23.20
N ILE A 69 -4.14 -5.27 22.50
CA ILE A 69 -5.41 -5.71 23.11
C ILE A 69 -5.13 -6.85 24.09
N ASN A 70 -4.43 -7.90 23.65
CA ASN A 70 -4.10 -9.03 24.51
C ASN A 70 -3.25 -8.60 25.73
N SER A 71 -2.22 -7.77 25.51
CA SER A 71 -1.37 -7.23 26.58
C SER A 71 -2.20 -6.43 27.59
N TYR A 72 -3.12 -5.58 27.11
CA TYR A 72 -4.04 -4.85 27.99
C TYR A 72 -4.90 -5.81 28.80
N THR A 73 -5.57 -6.77 28.16
CA THR A 73 -6.42 -7.78 28.83
C THR A 73 -5.65 -8.57 29.89
N VAL A 74 -4.42 -9.01 29.59
CA VAL A 74 -3.55 -9.73 30.54
C VAL A 74 -3.09 -8.81 31.68
N ASN A 75 -2.81 -7.53 31.41
CA ASN A 75 -2.40 -6.59 32.45
C ASN A 75 -3.55 -6.28 33.43
N GLN A 76 -4.81 -6.36 32.98
CA GLN A 76 -5.96 -6.22 33.89
C GLN A 76 -6.02 -7.33 34.94
N LEU A 77 -5.51 -8.54 34.63
CA LEU A 77 -5.38 -9.63 35.61
C LEU A 77 -4.35 -9.35 36.70
N LYS A 78 -3.42 -8.42 36.47
CA LYS A 78 -2.43 -7.97 37.45
C LYS A 78 -2.89 -6.73 38.23
N SER A 79 -4.04 -6.16 37.86
CA SER A 79 -4.58 -4.98 38.52
C SER A 79 -5.08 -5.30 39.93
N TYR A 80 -5.37 -4.24 40.70
CA TYR A 80 -5.92 -4.33 42.05
C TYR A 80 -7.24 -5.13 42.11
N LEU A 81 -7.99 -5.19 41.00
CA LEU A 81 -9.24 -5.93 40.88
C LEU A 81 -9.04 -7.43 41.05
N CYS A 82 -7.92 -7.98 40.57
CA CYS A 82 -7.66 -9.41 40.56
C CYS A 82 -6.57 -9.83 41.55
N SER A 83 -5.85 -8.88 42.15
CA SER A 83 -4.83 -9.14 43.16
C SER A 83 -5.37 -9.35 44.58
N GLY A 84 -6.70 -9.25 44.79
CA GLY A 84 -7.32 -9.45 46.11
C GLY A 84 -6.96 -8.39 47.14
N ALA A 85 -6.62 -7.16 46.70
CA ALA A 85 -6.29 -6.07 47.60
C ALA A 85 -7.52 -5.66 48.44
N THR A 86 -7.33 -5.45 49.74
CA THR A 86 -8.39 -5.02 50.68
C THR A 86 -8.90 -3.63 50.29
N GLY A 87 -10.11 -3.54 49.72
CA GLY A 87 -10.70 -2.27 49.30
C GLY A 87 -11.79 -2.36 48.23
N VAL A 88 -12.07 -3.55 47.68
CA VAL A 88 -13.17 -3.72 46.72
C VAL A 88 -14.48 -3.96 47.47
N GLU A 89 -15.40 -2.98 47.43
CA GLU A 89 -16.70 -3.04 48.13
C GLU A 89 -17.62 -4.17 47.63
N ASP A 90 -17.37 -4.71 46.44
CA ASP A 90 -18.16 -5.77 45.81
C ASP A 90 -17.28 -6.95 45.35
N ASP A 91 -16.96 -7.82 46.30
CA ASP A 91 -16.14 -9.03 46.11
C ASP A 91 -16.71 -9.98 45.05
N LEU A 92 -18.03 -10.00 44.84
CA LEU A 92 -18.66 -10.86 43.84
C LEU A 92 -18.45 -10.32 42.42
N VAL A 93 -18.72 -9.03 42.19
CA VAL A 93 -18.50 -8.41 40.88
C VAL A 93 -17.02 -8.40 40.52
N SER A 94 -16.14 -8.16 41.48
CA SER A 94 -14.68 -8.24 41.30
C SER A 94 -14.23 -9.62 40.80
N LYS A 95 -14.69 -10.72 41.43
CA LYS A 95 -14.38 -12.08 41.00
C LYS A 95 -14.90 -12.38 39.59
N GLN A 96 -16.12 -11.93 39.27
CA GLN A 96 -16.71 -12.11 37.94
C GLN A 96 -15.94 -11.34 36.86
N SER A 97 -15.55 -10.09 37.13
CA SER A 97 -14.69 -9.29 36.26
C SER A 97 -13.35 -9.98 35.97
N CYS A 98 -12.69 -10.51 37.01
CA CYS A 98 -11.42 -11.22 36.84
C CYS A 98 -11.55 -12.51 36.05
N SER A 99 -12.62 -13.27 36.27
CA SER A 99 -12.92 -14.45 35.45
C SER A 99 -13.11 -14.06 33.98
N TRP A 100 -13.82 -12.96 33.72
CA TRP A 100 -14.05 -12.48 32.35
C TRP A 100 -12.77 -12.04 31.65
N PHE A 101 -11.88 -11.30 32.33
CA PHE A 101 -10.57 -10.95 31.78
C PHE A 101 -9.70 -12.19 31.51
N LEU A 102 -9.78 -13.20 32.38
CA LEU A 102 -9.02 -14.44 32.22
C LEU A 102 -9.48 -15.23 31.00
N ASP A 103 -10.79 -15.37 30.83
CA ASP A 103 -11.38 -16.07 29.69
C ASP A 103 -11.16 -15.30 28.39
N SER A 104 -11.22 -13.97 28.43
CA SER A 104 -10.89 -13.10 27.31
C SER A 104 -9.41 -13.22 26.90
N ALA A 105 -8.49 -13.25 27.86
CA ALA A 105 -7.06 -13.42 27.60
C ALA A 105 -6.77 -14.79 26.97
N LYS A 106 -7.36 -15.87 27.50
CA LYS A 106 -7.24 -17.22 26.93
C LYS A 106 -7.79 -17.29 25.51
N TYR A 107 -8.93 -16.64 25.25
CA TYR A 107 -9.47 -16.55 23.90
C TYR A 107 -8.47 -15.84 22.97
N LEU A 108 -7.97 -14.67 23.35
CA LEU A 108 -7.03 -13.90 22.53
C LEU A 108 -5.71 -14.65 22.29
N GLU A 109 -5.19 -15.37 23.28
CA GLU A 109 -3.99 -16.22 23.14
C GLU A 109 -4.20 -17.37 22.13
N SER A 110 -5.43 -17.89 22.02
CA SER A 110 -5.77 -18.94 21.05
C SER A 110 -5.87 -18.45 19.61
N VAL A 111 -5.96 -17.13 19.40
CA VAL A 111 -6.15 -16.52 18.09
C VAL A 111 -4.79 -16.24 17.42
N ARG A 112 -4.64 -16.64 16.15
CA ARG A 112 -3.44 -16.34 15.38
C ARG A 112 -3.48 -14.90 14.85
N PHE A 113 -2.81 -13.96 15.53
CA PHE A 113 -2.84 -12.54 15.15
C PHE A 113 -2.26 -12.24 13.76
N ASN A 114 -1.26 -13.01 13.32
CA ASN A 114 -0.62 -12.84 12.00
C ASN A 114 -1.61 -12.99 10.82
N ASP A 115 -2.73 -13.69 11.01
CA ASP A 115 -3.76 -13.87 9.98
C ASP A 115 -4.75 -12.70 9.88
N LEU A 116 -4.62 -11.70 10.77
CA LEU A 116 -5.56 -10.58 10.89
C LEU A 116 -7.04 -11.04 10.88
N PRO A 117 -7.45 -11.89 11.85
CA PRO A 117 -8.76 -12.52 11.86
C PRO A 117 -9.90 -11.49 12.02
N ASN A 118 -11.10 -11.82 11.55
CA ASN A 118 -12.24 -10.90 11.69
C ASN A 118 -12.84 -11.00 13.10
N ILE A 119 -12.15 -10.42 14.08
CA ILE A 119 -12.58 -10.36 15.48
C ILE A 119 -12.91 -8.94 15.90
N GLY A 120 -13.86 -8.82 16.82
CA GLY A 120 -14.23 -7.57 17.47
C GLY A 120 -14.45 -7.76 18.95
N PHE A 121 -14.89 -6.71 19.64
CA PHE A 121 -15.22 -6.79 21.06
C PHE A 121 -16.26 -7.87 21.35
N GLU A 122 -17.26 -8.00 20.47
CA GLU A 122 -18.34 -8.99 20.57
C GLU A 122 -17.85 -10.45 20.38
N SER A 123 -16.59 -10.65 19.99
CA SER A 123 -15.97 -11.98 19.92
C SER A 123 -15.43 -12.45 21.29
N LEU A 124 -15.31 -11.55 22.26
CA LEU A 124 -14.96 -11.91 23.64
C LEU A 124 -16.14 -12.63 24.32
N PRO A 125 -15.89 -13.37 25.41
CA PRO A 125 -16.96 -13.93 26.24
C PRO A 125 -17.99 -12.85 26.61
N PRO A 126 -19.29 -13.14 26.59
CA PRO A 126 -20.31 -12.15 26.93
C PRO A 126 -20.21 -11.76 28.41
N ILE A 127 -20.40 -10.48 28.70
CA ILE A 127 -20.45 -9.98 30.08
C ILE A 127 -21.86 -10.21 30.62
N THR A 128 -22.00 -11.11 31.61
CA THR A 128 -23.28 -11.47 32.24
C THR A 128 -23.47 -10.88 33.63
N PHE A 129 -22.60 -9.94 34.04
CA PHE A 129 -22.54 -9.37 35.38
C PHE A 129 -22.53 -7.83 35.33
N SER A 130 -22.62 -7.19 36.50
CA SER A 130 -22.58 -5.72 36.59
C SER A 130 -21.23 -5.16 36.12
N GLN A 131 -21.26 -4.18 35.23
CA GLN A 131 -20.06 -3.54 34.69
C GLN A 131 -19.57 -2.36 35.52
N SER A 132 -20.22 -2.03 36.65
CA SER A 132 -19.96 -0.82 37.44
C SER A 132 -18.49 -0.57 37.79
N ILE A 133 -17.68 -1.63 37.91
CA ILE A 133 -16.26 -1.55 38.28
C ILE A 133 -15.33 -1.55 37.06
N ILE A 134 -15.75 -2.14 35.93
CA ILE A 134 -14.92 -2.33 34.73
C ILE A 134 -15.42 -1.55 33.51
N GLU A 135 -16.40 -0.66 33.68
CA GLU A 135 -17.02 0.08 32.58
C GLU A 135 -15.98 0.83 31.74
N SER A 136 -15.01 1.50 32.40
CA SER A 136 -13.92 2.18 31.71
C SER A 136 -13.04 1.21 30.91
N ASP A 137 -12.75 0.02 31.44
CA ASP A 137 -11.94 -0.98 30.75
C ASP A 137 -12.67 -1.56 29.54
N VAL A 138 -13.98 -1.77 29.66
CA VAL A 138 -14.86 -2.24 28.57
C VAL A 138 -14.91 -1.20 27.45
N ILE A 139 -15.09 0.08 27.78
CA ILE A 139 -15.07 1.19 26.81
C ILE A 139 -13.71 1.24 26.11
N TRP A 140 -12.61 1.14 26.88
CA TRP A 140 -11.26 1.17 26.34
C TRP A 140 -11.00 0.00 25.38
N LEU A 141 -11.33 -1.23 25.80
CA LEU A 141 -11.20 -2.43 24.96
C LEU A 141 -12.01 -2.31 23.66
N ARG A 142 -13.25 -1.83 23.73
CA ARG A 142 -14.07 -1.59 22.54
C ARG A 142 -13.37 -0.63 21.57
N GLY A 143 -12.84 0.48 22.07
CA GLY A 143 -12.04 1.42 21.28
C GLY A 143 -10.79 0.80 20.65
N MET A 144 -10.10 -0.09 21.36
CA MET A 144 -8.95 -0.81 20.79
C MET A 144 -9.36 -1.76 19.66
N PHE A 145 -10.49 -2.48 19.79
CA PHE A 145 -11.02 -3.33 18.72
C PHE A 145 -11.50 -2.51 17.50
N ASP A 146 -12.13 -1.36 17.71
CA ASP A 146 -12.54 -0.47 16.62
C ASP A 146 -11.31 0.09 15.87
N ASN A 147 -10.25 0.43 16.60
CA ASN A 147 -8.98 0.82 16.01
C ASN A 147 -8.34 -0.35 15.23
N TYR A 148 -8.32 -1.57 15.77
CA TYR A 148 -7.88 -2.76 15.04
C TYR A 148 -8.66 -2.94 13.72
N LYS A 149 -9.99 -2.86 13.75
CA LYS A 149 -10.84 -2.99 12.57
C LYS A 149 -10.51 -1.94 11.51
N THR A 150 -10.27 -0.70 11.94
CA THR A 150 -9.86 0.39 11.06
C THR A 150 -8.50 0.10 10.42
N GLN A 151 -7.51 -0.33 11.20
CA GLN A 151 -6.19 -0.67 10.68
C GLN A 151 -6.21 -1.86 9.72
N LYS A 152 -7.01 -2.89 10.02
CA LYS A 152 -7.23 -4.02 9.12
C LYS A 152 -7.85 -3.59 7.80
N GLN A 153 -8.86 -2.71 7.84
CA GLN A 153 -9.48 -2.20 6.61
C GLN A 153 -8.49 -1.41 5.75
N VAL A 154 -7.63 -0.59 6.37
CA VAL A 154 -6.57 0.12 5.67
C VAL A 154 -5.63 -0.86 4.98
N TYR A 155 -5.13 -1.87 5.71
CA TYR A 155 -4.28 -2.94 5.15
C TYR A 155 -4.94 -3.66 3.97
N GLU A 156 -6.21 -4.06 4.10
CA GLU A 156 -6.95 -4.74 3.03
C GLU A 156 -7.09 -3.85 1.79
N THR A 157 -7.28 -2.54 1.98
CA THR A 157 -7.38 -1.57 0.89
C THR A 157 -6.02 -1.41 0.19
N THR A 158 -4.93 -1.25 0.95
CA THR A 158 -3.57 -1.16 0.40
C THR A 158 -3.16 -2.45 -0.32
N LEU A 159 -3.60 -3.62 0.17
CA LEU A 159 -3.35 -4.89 -0.51
C LEU A 159 -4.02 -4.95 -1.89
N GLN A 160 -5.18 -4.33 -2.08
CA GLN A 160 -5.80 -4.22 -3.40
C GLN A 160 -4.97 -3.34 -4.35
N GLU A 161 -4.35 -2.28 -3.83
CA GLU A 161 -3.50 -1.35 -4.57
C GLU A 161 -2.17 -1.98 -5.04
N THR A 162 -1.72 -3.06 -4.39
CA THR A 162 -0.56 -3.83 -4.87
C THR A 162 -0.83 -4.52 -6.21
N LYS A 163 -2.10 -4.85 -6.49
CA LYS A 163 -2.50 -5.58 -7.69
C LYS A 163 -2.63 -4.60 -8.86
N LYS A 164 -1.76 -4.79 -9.86
CA LYS A 164 -1.85 -4.05 -11.12
C LYS A 164 -3.09 -4.48 -11.90
N HIS A 165 -3.78 -3.52 -12.51
CA HIS A 165 -4.80 -3.84 -13.49
C HIS A 165 -4.16 -4.47 -14.75
N PRO A 166 -4.80 -5.40 -15.47
CA PRO A 166 -4.19 -6.06 -16.64
C PRO A 166 -3.64 -5.11 -17.71
N LEU A 167 -4.31 -3.97 -17.91
CA LEU A 167 -3.83 -2.92 -18.83
C LEU A 167 -2.57 -2.21 -18.30
N GLU A 168 -2.47 -2.01 -16.99
CA GLU A 168 -1.29 -1.41 -16.37
C GLU A 168 -0.07 -2.33 -16.50
N GLU A 169 -0.26 -3.66 -16.45
CA GLU A 169 0.81 -4.63 -16.63
C GLU A 169 1.43 -4.55 -18.04
N ILE A 170 0.59 -4.37 -19.07
CA ILE A 170 1.04 -4.14 -20.45
C ILE A 170 1.85 -2.83 -20.54
N PHE A 171 1.34 -1.75 -19.94
CA PHE A 171 2.03 -0.46 -19.96
C PHE A 171 3.33 -0.48 -19.17
N TRP A 172 3.36 -1.18 -18.04
CA TRP A 172 4.56 -1.41 -17.26
C TRP A 172 5.64 -2.12 -18.09
N TYR A 173 5.28 -3.22 -18.76
CA TYR A 173 6.21 -3.98 -19.59
C TYR A 173 6.74 -3.17 -20.78
N LEU A 174 5.87 -2.39 -21.43
CA LEU A 174 6.24 -1.58 -22.60
C LEU A 174 6.91 -0.25 -22.25
N SER A 175 6.68 0.27 -21.05
CA SER A 175 7.16 1.58 -20.59
C SER A 175 8.64 1.88 -20.90
N PRO A 176 9.61 1.03 -20.49
CA PRO A 176 11.02 1.33 -20.74
C PRO A 176 11.34 1.43 -22.23
N TYR A 177 10.65 0.65 -23.07
CA TYR A 177 10.82 0.68 -24.53
C TYR A 177 10.20 1.94 -25.13
N LEU A 178 8.99 2.32 -24.71
CA LEU A 178 8.29 3.51 -25.20
C LEU A 178 9.05 4.80 -24.86
N ILE A 179 9.62 4.90 -23.66
CA ILE A 179 10.48 6.03 -23.28
C ILE A 179 11.72 6.08 -24.16
N CYS A 180 12.39 4.94 -24.39
CA CYS A 180 13.54 4.87 -25.29
C CYS A 180 13.16 5.29 -26.72
N ILE A 181 12.03 4.81 -27.25
CA ILE A 181 11.53 5.19 -28.57
C ILE A 181 11.26 6.69 -28.63
N ALA A 182 10.57 7.26 -27.64
CA ALA A 182 10.26 8.68 -27.60
C ALA A 182 11.53 9.56 -27.60
N ILE A 183 12.52 9.20 -26.78
CA ILE A 183 13.82 9.89 -26.75
C ILE A 183 14.53 9.77 -28.10
N SER A 184 14.58 8.56 -28.66
CA SER A 184 15.24 8.32 -29.96
C SER A 184 14.60 9.12 -31.09
N VAL A 185 13.27 9.16 -31.13
CA VAL A 185 12.49 9.94 -32.09
C VAL A 185 12.78 11.44 -31.93
N ARG A 186 12.81 11.94 -30.69
CA ARG A 186 13.10 13.36 -30.43
C ARG A 186 14.52 13.73 -30.86
N VAL A 187 15.52 12.94 -30.48
CA VAL A 187 16.92 13.18 -30.87
C VAL A 187 17.05 13.14 -32.39
N THR A 188 16.49 12.11 -33.04
CA THR A 188 16.58 11.97 -34.50
C THR A 188 15.92 13.13 -35.25
N LYS A 189 14.76 13.61 -34.77
CA LYS A 189 14.10 14.79 -35.33
C LYS A 189 15.03 16.00 -35.29
N VAL A 190 15.56 16.33 -34.11
CA VAL A 190 16.43 17.50 -33.93
C VAL A 190 17.67 17.40 -34.81
N SER A 191 18.30 16.22 -34.88
CA SER A 191 19.44 15.98 -35.78
C SER A 191 19.08 16.13 -37.26
N ALA A 192 17.88 15.71 -37.68
CA ALA A 192 17.43 15.84 -39.06
C ALA A 192 17.10 17.29 -39.44
N GLU A 193 16.46 18.05 -38.55
CA GLU A 193 16.18 19.48 -38.74
C GLU A 193 17.48 20.28 -38.93
N LEU A 194 18.48 20.06 -38.06
CA LEU A 194 19.81 20.68 -38.19
C LEU A 194 20.51 20.33 -39.51
N LYS A 195 20.37 19.08 -39.99
CA LYS A 195 20.94 18.66 -41.27
C LYS A 195 20.27 19.36 -42.47
N LEU A 196 18.95 19.53 -42.44
CA LEU A 196 18.19 20.23 -43.48
C LEU A 196 18.52 21.72 -43.53
N GLU A 197 18.65 22.38 -42.37
CA GLU A 197 19.05 23.78 -42.28
C GLU A 197 20.47 23.99 -42.83
N LYS A 198 21.42 23.10 -42.48
CA LYS A 198 22.79 23.15 -43.01
C LYS A 198 22.86 22.96 -44.53
N GLN A 199 21.97 22.16 -45.11
CA GLN A 199 21.89 22.00 -46.57
C GLN A 199 21.28 23.23 -47.27
N GLN A 200 20.32 23.92 -46.64
CA GLN A 200 19.74 25.15 -47.17
C GLN A 200 20.69 26.35 -47.13
N CYS A 201 21.63 26.41 -46.18
CA CYS A 201 22.62 27.49 -46.10
C CYS A 201 23.85 27.33 -47.04
N ASN A 202 24.03 26.16 -47.65
CA ASN A 202 25.15 25.86 -48.55
C ASN A 202 24.77 25.93 -50.04
N LEU A 203 23.61 26.52 -50.35
CA LEU A 203 23.08 26.84 -51.68
C LEU A 203 22.92 28.36 -51.78
#